data_AF-A0A966QKS0-F1
#
_entry.id   AF-A0A966QKS0-F1
#
_cell.length_a   1.000
_cell.length_b   1.000
_cell.length_c   1.000
_cell.angle_alpha   90.00
_cell.angle_beta   90.00
_cell.angle_gamma   90.00
#
_symmetry.space_group_name_H-M   'P 1'
#
loop_
_entity.id
_entity.type
_entity.pdbx_description
1 polymer ?
#
loop_
_entity_poly.entity_id
_entity_poly.type
_entity_poly.pdbx_seq_one_letter_code
_entity_poly.pdbx_strand_id
1 'polypeptide(L)' 'RTVLCSHGDVIPAILDALVRRGMTIDGMRDTRKASVWVLHKDGDAFTSAEVWPPPSLA' A
#
# COMPACT_ATOMS: atom_id res chain seq x y z
N ARG A 1 -3.58 -14.46 -4.58
CA ARG A 1 -3.50 -12.98 -4.49
C ARG A 1 -4.65 -12.52 -3.62
N THR A 2 -4.39 -11.66 -2.64
CA THR A 2 -5.38 -11.26 -1.62
C THR A 2 -5.60 -9.77 -1.72
N VAL A 3 -6.85 -9.34 -1.53
CA VAL A 3 -7.23 -7.92 -1.52
C VAL A 3 -7.77 -7.58 -0.14
N LEU A 4 -7.31 -6.44 0.38
CA LEU A 4 -7.76 -5.87 1.64
C LEU A 4 -8.33 -4.48 1.33
N CYS A 5 -9.52 -4.19 1.84
CA CYS A 5 -10.13 -2.86 1.77
C CYS A 5 -10.24 -2.33 3.19
N SER A 6 -9.85 -1.08 3.39
CA SER A 6 -9.87 -0.44 4.70
C SER A 6 -10.01 1.07 4.56
N HIS A 7 -9.83 1.77 5.68
CA HIS A 7 -10.06 3.20 5.80
C HIS A 7 -8.76 4.01 5.64
N GLY A 8 -8.90 5.30 5.34
CA GLY A 8 -7.78 6.22 5.10
C GLY A 8 -6.93 6.52 6.34
N ASP A 9 -7.38 6.13 7.53
CA ASP A 9 -6.65 6.17 8.80
C ASP A 9 -5.93 4.84 9.11
N VAL A 10 -6.44 3.71 8.61
CA VAL A 10 -5.85 2.37 8.82
C VAL A 10 -4.76 2.04 7.80
N ILE A 11 -4.98 2.35 6.51
CA ILE A 11 -4.02 2.03 5.45
C ILE A 11 -2.63 2.65 5.73
N PRO A 12 -2.51 3.94 6.08
CA PRO A 12 -1.20 4.54 6.37
C PRO A 12 -0.50 3.86 7.56
N ALA A 13 -1.25 3.51 8.61
CA ALA A 13 -0.70 2.85 9.78
C ALA A 13 -0.13 1.46 9.45
N ILE A 14 -0.80 0.70 8.57
CA ILE A 14 -0.29 -0.59 8.08
C ILE A 14 0.99 -0.39 7.27
N LEU A 15 1.01 0.58 6.34
CA LEU A 15 2.19 0.87 5.53
C LEU A 15 3.38 1.28 6.39
N ASP A 16 3.17 2.14 7.39
CA ASP A 16 4.23 2.56 8.31
C ASP A 16 4.76 1.39 9.15
N ALA A 17 3.88 0.49 9.59
CA ALA A 17 4.29 -0.72 10.30
C ALA A 17 5.12 -1.66 9.42
N LEU A 18 4.80 -1.77 8.13
CA LEU A 18 5.56 -2.57 7.16
C LEU A 18 6.90 -1.92 6.81
N VAL A 19 6.95 -0.59 6.67
CA VAL A 19 8.22 0.13 6.47
C VAL A 19 9.15 -0.05 7.66
N ARG A 20 8.63 0.03 8.89
CA ARG A 20 9.41 -0.27 10.11
C ARG A 20 9.95 -1.70 10.15
N ARG A 21 9.35 -2.62 9.40
CA ARG A 21 9.78 -4.03 9.25
C ARG A 21 10.72 -4.26 8.07
N GLY A 22 11.11 -3.20 7.35
CA GLY A 22 12.09 -3.26 6.26
C GLY A 22 11.50 -3.18 4.85
N MET A 23 10.20 -2.95 4.70
CA MET A 23 9.59 -2.69 3.39
C MET A 23 9.95 -1.28 2.88
N THR A 24 10.26 -1.12 1.59
CA THR A 24 10.41 0.19 0.97
C THR A 24 9.12 0.65 0.29
N ILE A 25 8.95 1.95 0.08
CA ILE A 25 7.84 2.51 -0.71
C ILE A 25 8.44 3.26 -1.89
N ASP A 26 7.99 2.91 -3.08
CA ASP A 26 8.42 3.52 -4.33
C ASP A 26 7.45 4.66 -4.70
N GLY A 27 8.00 5.85 -4.94
CA GLY A 27 7.23 7.01 -5.38
C GLY A 27 6.48 7.75 -4.26
N MET A 28 5.47 8.53 -4.67
CA MET A 28 4.71 9.41 -3.78
C MET A 28 3.55 8.66 -3.14
N ARG A 29 3.39 8.79 -1.81
CA ARG A 29 2.27 8.18 -1.09
C ARG A 29 0.94 8.83 -1.50
N ASP A 30 -0.04 8.01 -1.88
CA ASP A 30 -1.42 8.42 -2.12
C ASP A 30 -2.37 7.62 -1.22
N THR A 31 -3.23 8.34 -0.49
CA THR A 31 -4.21 7.77 0.45
C THR A 31 -5.63 8.26 0.16
N ARG A 32 -5.84 8.85 -1.03
CA ARG A 32 -7.18 9.25 -1.49
C ARG A 32 -8.09 8.02 -1.58
N LYS A 33 -9.39 8.24 -1.42
CA LYS A 33 -10.38 7.15 -1.56
C LYS A 33 -10.18 6.42 -2.89
N ALA A 34 -10.25 5.09 -2.82
CA ALA A 34 -10.04 4.16 -3.94
C ALA A 34 -8.61 4.09 -4.51
N SER A 35 -7.59 4.67 -3.86
CA SER A 35 -6.19 4.34 -4.17
C SER A 35 -5.92 2.87 -3.84
N VAL A 36 -5.07 2.19 -4.63
CA VAL A 36 -4.67 0.80 -4.38
C VAL A 36 -3.19 0.74 -4.07
N TRP A 37 -2.85 0.15 -2.93
CA TRP A 37 -1.47 -0.15 -2.58
C TRP A 37 -1.13 -1.58 -2.97
N VAL A 38 -0.15 -1.75 -3.85
CA VAL A 38 0.36 -3.06 -4.26
C VAL A 38 1.58 -3.37 -3.41
N LEU A 39 1.48 -4.42 -2.60
CA LEU A 39 2.57 -4.88 -1.74
C LEU A 39 3.26 -6.08 -2.39
N HIS A 40 4.58 -6.00 -2.54
CA HIS A 40 5.42 -7.09 -3.01
C HIS A 40 5.98 -7.86 -1.81
N LYS A 41 6.01 -9.18 -1.92
CA LYS A 41 6.44 -10.09 -0.87
C LYS A 41 7.48 -11.06 -1.45
N ASP A 42 8.55 -11.31 -0.70
CA ASP A 42 9.49 -12.40 -0.93
C ASP A 42 9.46 -13.32 0.29
N GLY A 43 9.12 -14.59 0.09
CA GLY A 43 8.83 -15.53 1.16
C GLY A 43 7.77 -14.98 2.12
N ASP A 44 8.17 -14.68 3.36
CA ASP A 44 7.34 -14.11 4.42
C ASP A 44 7.50 -12.61 4.67
N ALA A 45 8.43 -11.95 3.97
CA ALA A 45 8.71 -10.53 4.13
C ALA A 45 8.07 -9.69 3.02
N PHE A 46 7.41 -8.59 3.40
CA PHE A 46 7.04 -7.54 2.45
C PHE A 46 8.27 -6.69 2.15
N THR A 47 8.62 -6.55 0.87
CA THR A 47 9.89 -5.97 0.43
C THR A 47 9.73 -4.59 -0.16
N SER A 48 8.72 -4.37 -1.01
CA SER A 48 8.41 -3.06 -1.58
C SER A 48 6.91 -2.83 -1.73
N ALA A 49 6.52 -1.59 -1.92
CA ALA A 49 5.16 -1.21 -2.24
C ALA A 49 5.10 -0.04 -3.22
N GLU A 50 4.15 -0.12 -4.15
CA GLU A 50 3.78 0.97 -5.06
C GLU A 50 2.30 1.34 -4.86
N VAL A 51 1.96 2.56 -5.23
CA VAL A 51 0.58 3.04 -5.19
C VAL A 51 0.04 3.28 -6.60
N TRP A 52 -1.15 2.74 -6.85
CA TRP A 52 -1.94 3.07 -8.02
C TRP A 52 -2.97 4.12 -7.64
N PRO A 53 -3.08 5.21 -8.43
CA PRO A 53 -4.02 6.28 -8.14
C PRO A 53 -5.46 5.76 -8.23
N PRO A 54 -6.43 6.45 -7.59
CA PRO A 54 -7.84 6.14 -7.76
C PRO A 54 -8.23 6.09 -9.25
N PRO A 55 -9.10 5.15 -9.65
CA PRO A 55 -9.57 5.09 -11.04
C PRO A 55 -10.31 6.39 -11.40
N SER A 56 -10.10 6.89 -12.61
CA SER A 56 -10.96 7.93 -13.17
C SER A 56 -12.33 7.33 -13.46
N LEU A 57 -13.40 8.03 -13.08
CA LEU A 57 -14.73 7.73 -13.59
C LEU A 57 -14.71 8.04 -15.10
N ALA A 58 -14.99 7.02 -15.91
CA ALA A 58 -15.22 7.17 -17.34
C ALA A 58 -16.53 7.91 -17.61
#